data_AF-A0A803PUU5-F1
#
_entry.id   AF-A0A803PUU5-F1
#
_cell.length_a   1.000
_cell.length_b   1.000
_cell.length_c   1.000
_cell.angle_alpha   90.00
_cell.angle_beta   90.00
_cell.angle_gamma   90.00
#
_symmetry.space_group_name_H-M   'P 1'
#
loop_
_entity.id
_entity.type
_entity.pdbx_description
1 polymer ?
#
loop_
_entity_poly.entity_id
_entity_poly.type
_entity_poly.pdbx_seq_one_letter_code
_entity_poly.pdbx_strand_id
1 'polypeptide(L)'
;MGSPKKNDSKGFFAAMSSGLSIFGNAMHRSVNGLLGYEGVEVINPEGGKEDAEEEAQRGRWKDEERDSYWKMMQKYIGSDITSLVTLPVIIFEPMTMLQKMAELMEYSYLLDQADECEDPYMRLVYASSWAISVYYAYQRTWKPFNPILGETYEMINHGGISFIAEQVSHHPPMSAGHAENEHFTYDVTSKLKTKFLGNSVDVYPVGRTRVTLKRDGVVLDLVPPPTKVNNLIFGRTWIDSPGEMIMTNQTTGDKAVLYFQPCGWFGWSL
;
A
#
# COMPACT_ATOMS: atom_id res chain seq x y z
N MET A 1 -8.81 50.77 -43.43
CA MET A 1 -7.90 49.65 -43.78
C MET A 1 -6.56 49.92 -43.12
N GLY A 2 -5.98 49.03 -42.30
CA GLY A 2 -6.46 47.72 -41.85
C GLY A 2 -5.66 47.14 -40.66
N SER A 3 -6.20 46.04 -40.11
CA SER A 3 -5.61 44.99 -39.24
C SER A 3 -4.77 45.34 -37.97
N PRO A 4 -5.13 44.82 -36.78
CA PRO A 4 -4.31 44.89 -35.57
C PRO A 4 -3.19 43.84 -35.54
N LYS A 5 -2.14 44.09 -34.74
CA LYS A 5 -1.04 43.13 -34.46
C LYS A 5 -1.34 42.25 -33.23
N LYS A 6 -0.72 41.06 -33.20
CA LYS A 6 -0.93 40.00 -32.19
C LYS A 6 -0.54 40.41 -30.76
N ASN A 7 -1.29 39.87 -29.79
CA ASN A 7 -0.84 39.66 -28.41
C ASN A 7 0.40 38.75 -28.36
N ASP A 8 1.31 39.00 -27.41
CA ASP A 8 2.30 38.02 -26.95
C ASP A 8 2.43 38.10 -25.43
N SER A 9 1.63 37.32 -24.71
CA SER A 9 1.62 37.25 -23.24
C SER A 9 2.69 36.27 -22.73
N LYS A 10 3.95 36.71 -22.67
CA LYS A 10 5.06 35.96 -22.06
C LYS A 10 5.50 36.61 -20.75
N GLY A 11 5.05 36.05 -19.61
CA GLY A 11 5.39 36.65 -18.31
C GLY A 11 4.88 35.96 -17.05
N PHE A 12 4.67 34.63 -17.02
CA PHE A 12 4.37 33.92 -15.76
C PHE A 12 5.01 32.51 -15.62
N PHE A 13 5.36 31.82 -16.72
CA PHE A 13 5.96 30.48 -16.64
C PHE A 13 7.48 30.44 -16.37
N ALA A 14 8.18 31.58 -16.37
CA ALA A 14 9.64 31.61 -16.21
C ALA A 14 10.14 31.42 -14.76
N ALA A 15 9.29 31.66 -13.75
CA ALA A 15 9.70 31.70 -12.34
C ALA A 15 9.72 30.34 -11.62
N MET A 16 9.13 29.28 -12.18
CA MET A 16 9.06 27.95 -11.54
C MET A 16 10.18 26.98 -11.95
N SER A 17 10.91 27.27 -13.03
CA SER A 17 11.96 26.36 -13.54
C SER A 17 13.25 26.37 -12.71
N SER A 18 13.55 27.47 -12.03
CA SER A 18 14.75 27.63 -11.19
C SER A 18 14.70 26.79 -9.91
N GLY A 19 13.53 26.67 -9.26
CA GLY A 19 13.38 25.94 -7.99
C GLY A 19 13.71 24.44 -8.09
N LEU A 20 13.25 23.77 -9.16
CA LEU A 20 13.50 22.34 -9.39
C LEU A 20 14.99 22.01 -9.58
N SER A 21 15.74 22.89 -10.26
CA SER A 21 17.18 22.69 -10.48
C SER A 21 18.01 22.80 -9.19
N ILE A 22 17.57 23.63 -8.24
CA ILE A 22 18.23 23.83 -6.95
C ILE A 22 17.96 22.62 -6.04
N PHE A 23 16.74 22.10 -5.99
CA PHE A 23 16.43 20.87 -5.23
C PHE A 23 17.18 19.64 -5.76
N GLY A 24 17.27 19.47 -7.09
CA GLY A 24 18.04 18.37 -7.69
C GLY A 24 19.53 18.40 -7.33
N ASN A 25 20.17 19.58 -7.44
CA ASN A 25 21.58 19.74 -7.06
C ASN A 25 21.80 19.69 -5.54
N ALA A 26 20.84 20.13 -4.73
CA ALA A 26 20.91 20.01 -3.27
C ALA A 26 20.86 18.55 -2.81
N MET A 27 19.95 17.72 -3.36
CA MET A 27 19.97 16.27 -3.13
C MET A 27 21.28 15.64 -3.63
N HIS A 28 21.73 15.98 -4.84
CA HIS A 28 22.95 15.39 -5.41
C HIS A 28 24.22 15.74 -4.60
N ARG A 29 24.26 16.90 -3.91
CA ARG A 29 25.34 17.24 -2.97
C ARG A 29 25.13 16.67 -1.57
N SER A 30 23.89 16.53 -1.11
CA SER A 30 23.56 15.91 0.18
C SER A 30 23.93 14.42 0.20
N VAL A 31 23.61 13.67 -0.85
CA VAL A 31 23.79 12.21 -0.91
C VAL A 31 25.26 11.79 -1.11
N ASN A 32 26.10 12.63 -1.74
CA ASN A 32 27.52 12.33 -1.99
C ASN A 32 28.51 13.09 -1.09
N GLY A 33 28.04 14.01 -0.25
CA GLY A 33 28.88 15.09 0.27
C GLY A 33 29.18 15.11 1.77
N LEU A 34 28.16 14.96 2.62
CA LEU A 34 28.34 15.22 4.06
C LEU A 34 27.24 14.59 4.94
N LEU A 35 27.25 13.27 5.08
CA LEU A 35 26.67 12.51 6.18
C LEU A 35 27.17 11.07 6.05
N GLY A 36 27.87 10.56 7.06
CA GLY A 36 28.06 9.10 7.18
C GLY A 36 26.69 8.43 7.38
N TYR A 37 26.57 7.16 7.00
CA TYR A 37 25.34 6.37 7.20
C TYR A 37 25.06 6.03 8.69
N GLU A 38 25.63 6.79 9.64
CA GLU A 38 25.49 6.65 11.10
C GLU A 38 24.17 7.23 11.65
N GLY A 39 23.31 7.80 10.79
CA GLY A 39 22.12 8.57 11.21
C GLY A 39 20.76 8.00 10.80
N VAL A 40 20.69 6.84 10.15
CA VAL A 40 19.41 6.21 9.80
C VAL A 40 19.01 5.26 10.93
N GLU A 41 18.39 5.81 11.98
CA GLU A 41 17.98 5.02 13.14
C GLU A 41 17.08 3.85 12.73
N VAL A 42 17.51 2.64 13.08
CA VAL A 42 16.69 1.43 12.92
C VAL A 42 15.83 1.26 14.15
N ILE A 43 14.57 0.94 13.92
CA ILE A 43 13.52 0.96 14.94
C ILE A 43 12.71 -0.33 14.82
N ASN A 44 12.51 -1.01 15.96
CA ASN A 44 11.65 -2.18 16.11
C ASN A 44 10.17 -1.78 15.93
N PRO A 45 9.30 -2.61 15.31
CA PRO A 45 7.84 -2.42 15.38
C PRO A 45 7.25 -2.26 16.81
N GLU A 46 7.95 -2.71 17.86
CA GLU A 46 7.60 -2.48 19.27
C GLU A 46 8.13 -1.14 19.85
N GLY A 47 9.06 -0.50 19.15
CA GLY A 47 9.71 0.75 19.56
C GLY A 47 10.96 0.67 20.43
N GLY A 48 11.47 -0.54 20.64
CA GLY A 48 12.86 -0.72 21.02
C GLY A 48 13.83 -0.21 19.95
N LYS A 49 15.02 0.20 20.41
CA LYS A 49 16.25 0.32 19.61
C LYS A 49 17.17 -0.89 19.81
N GLU A 50 16.68 -1.94 20.47
CA GLU A 50 17.50 -3.08 20.93
C GLU A 50 17.98 -3.98 19.78
N ASP A 51 17.20 -4.08 18.70
CA ASP A 51 17.56 -4.76 17.46
C ASP A 51 18.26 -3.83 16.44
N ALA A 52 18.42 -2.55 16.76
CA ALA A 52 18.72 -1.52 15.77
C ALA A 52 20.04 -1.73 15.03
N GLU A 53 21.12 -2.05 15.76
CA GLU A 53 22.44 -2.27 15.16
C GLU A 53 22.50 -3.58 14.36
N GLU A 54 21.83 -4.65 14.81
CA GLU A 54 21.77 -5.92 14.09
C GLU A 54 20.92 -5.79 12.81
N GLU A 55 19.73 -5.17 12.90
CA GLU A 55 18.85 -4.97 11.75
C GLU A 55 19.37 -3.90 10.77
N ALA A 56 20.20 -2.96 11.22
CA ALA A 56 20.98 -2.07 10.33
C ALA A 56 22.01 -2.86 9.51
N GLN A 57 22.73 -3.79 10.16
CA GLN A 57 23.73 -4.62 9.49
C GLN A 57 23.13 -5.78 8.67
N ARG A 58 21.91 -6.22 8.97
CA ARG A 58 21.10 -7.14 8.15
C ARG A 58 20.52 -6.51 6.88
N GLY A 59 20.87 -5.26 6.56
CA GLY A 59 20.32 -4.51 5.43
C GLY A 59 20.14 -5.37 4.17
N ARG A 60 18.93 -5.31 3.57
CA ARG A 60 18.47 -6.18 2.46
C ARG A 60 19.40 -6.29 1.25
N TRP A 61 20.35 -5.38 1.13
CA TRP A 61 21.23 -5.19 -0.01
C TRP A 61 22.68 -5.20 0.47
N LYS A 62 23.56 -5.91 -0.24
CA LYS A 62 25.00 -5.62 -0.12
C LYS A 62 25.27 -4.23 -0.69
N ASP A 63 26.28 -3.52 -0.19
CA ASP A 63 26.58 -2.13 -0.60
C ASP A 63 26.68 -1.96 -2.13
N GLU A 64 27.37 -2.87 -2.82
CA GLU A 64 27.52 -2.84 -4.28
C GLU A 64 26.18 -3.05 -5.02
N GLU A 65 25.34 -3.95 -4.51
CA GLU A 65 24.01 -4.25 -5.06
C GLU A 65 23.06 -3.06 -4.85
N ARG A 66 23.10 -2.45 -3.65
CA ARG A 66 22.34 -1.25 -3.28
C ARG A 66 22.68 -0.08 -4.20
N ASP A 67 23.97 0.22 -4.36
CA ASP A 67 24.42 1.39 -5.12
C ASP A 67 24.19 1.22 -6.62
N SER A 68 24.29 -0.01 -7.13
CA SER A 68 23.90 -0.37 -8.50
C SER A 68 22.39 -0.21 -8.72
N TYR A 69 21.57 -0.74 -7.80
CA TYR A 69 20.12 -0.64 -7.87
C TYR A 69 19.63 0.81 -7.74
N TRP A 70 20.25 1.62 -6.87
CA TRP A 70 19.94 3.05 -6.74
C TRP A 70 20.16 3.80 -8.05
N LYS A 71 21.32 3.60 -8.71
CA LYS A 71 21.63 4.19 -10.03
C LYS A 71 20.60 3.80 -11.10
N MET A 72 20.10 2.56 -11.05
CA MET A 72 19.01 2.12 -11.94
C MET A 72 17.68 2.80 -11.61
N MET A 73 17.35 2.96 -10.32
CA MET A 73 16.04 3.43 -9.85
C MET A 73 15.87 4.95 -9.94
N GLN A 74 16.91 5.76 -9.75
CA GLN A 74 16.85 7.23 -9.74
C GLN A 74 16.07 7.84 -10.93
N LYS A 75 16.21 7.27 -12.14
CA LYS A 75 15.53 7.75 -13.35
C LYS A 75 14.00 7.56 -13.34
N TYR A 76 13.47 6.75 -12.42
CA TYR A 76 12.03 6.48 -12.26
C TYR A 76 11.38 7.29 -11.13
N ILE A 77 12.09 8.23 -10.49
CA ILE A 77 11.50 9.10 -9.46
C ILE A 77 10.30 9.86 -10.05
N GLY A 78 9.17 9.82 -9.35
CA GLY A 78 7.87 10.33 -9.78
C GLY A 78 7.03 9.36 -10.63
N SER A 79 7.57 8.21 -11.04
CA SER A 79 6.89 7.23 -11.91
C SER A 79 6.21 6.09 -11.14
N ASP A 80 5.29 5.39 -11.81
CA ASP A 80 4.72 4.13 -11.34
C ASP A 80 5.71 2.98 -11.61
N ILE A 81 6.37 2.47 -10.58
CA ILE A 81 7.47 1.51 -10.75
C ILE A 81 7.01 0.07 -10.91
N THR A 82 5.80 -0.27 -10.44
CA THR A 82 5.27 -1.65 -10.52
C THR A 82 5.03 -2.12 -11.96
N SER A 83 4.79 -1.19 -12.88
CA SER A 83 4.54 -1.44 -14.30
C SER A 83 5.75 -1.16 -15.20
N LEU A 84 6.78 -0.48 -14.70
CA LEU A 84 7.92 0.03 -15.51
C LEU A 84 9.29 -0.57 -15.14
N VAL A 85 9.41 -1.30 -14.02
CA VAL A 85 10.69 -1.81 -13.53
C VAL A 85 10.57 -3.25 -13.05
N THR A 86 11.44 -4.13 -13.57
CA THR A 86 11.67 -5.45 -12.98
C THR A 86 12.44 -5.28 -11.68
N LEU A 87 11.79 -5.57 -10.55
CA LEU A 87 12.42 -5.53 -9.23
C LEU A 87 13.15 -6.87 -8.97
N PRO A 88 14.28 -6.88 -8.24
CA PRO A 88 15.05 -8.11 -8.01
C PRO A 88 14.37 -9.02 -6.99
N VAL A 89 14.54 -10.34 -7.15
CA VAL A 89 13.87 -11.36 -6.34
C VAL A 89 14.11 -11.22 -4.82
N ILE A 90 15.23 -10.63 -4.42
CA ILE A 90 15.62 -10.44 -3.01
C ILE A 90 14.66 -9.55 -2.19
N ILE A 91 13.78 -8.78 -2.83
CA ILE A 91 12.76 -7.98 -2.12
C ILE A 91 11.38 -8.66 -2.07
N PHE A 92 11.25 -9.87 -2.61
CA PHE A 92 9.99 -10.60 -2.68
C PHE A 92 9.84 -11.64 -1.55
N GLU A 93 8.60 -11.86 -1.12
CA GLU A 93 8.20 -13.02 -0.33
C GLU A 93 7.75 -14.18 -1.24
N PRO A 94 7.78 -15.44 -0.79
CA PRO A 94 7.35 -16.59 -1.58
C PRO A 94 5.81 -16.73 -1.67
N MET A 95 5.11 -15.63 -1.94
CA MET A 95 3.65 -15.57 -2.13
C MET A 95 3.29 -14.65 -3.29
N THR A 96 2.23 -14.97 -4.05
CA THR A 96 1.68 -14.09 -5.09
C THR A 96 0.59 -13.18 -4.52
N MET A 97 0.23 -12.11 -5.23
CA MET A 97 -0.82 -11.18 -4.79
C MET A 97 -2.17 -11.88 -4.52
N LEU A 98 -2.49 -12.95 -5.26
CA LEU A 98 -3.72 -13.72 -5.05
C LEU A 98 -3.73 -14.41 -3.68
N GLN A 99 -2.57 -14.90 -3.24
CA GLN A 99 -2.41 -15.49 -1.91
C GLN A 99 -2.53 -14.42 -0.82
N LYS A 100 -1.95 -13.22 -1.02
CA LYS A 100 -2.10 -12.08 -0.10
C LYS A 100 -3.56 -11.64 0.05
N MET A 101 -4.37 -11.74 -1.02
CA MET A 101 -5.81 -11.45 -0.96
C MET A 101 -6.57 -12.47 -0.11
N ALA A 102 -6.12 -13.72 -0.04
CA ALA A 102 -6.74 -14.74 0.80
C ALA A 102 -6.45 -14.54 2.29
N GLU A 103 -5.33 -13.91 2.66
CA GLU A 103 -4.98 -13.61 4.06
C GLU A 103 -6.00 -12.67 4.73
N LEU A 104 -6.76 -11.91 3.95
CA LEU A 104 -7.89 -11.10 4.44
C LEU A 104 -8.97 -11.95 5.14
N MET A 105 -9.00 -13.27 4.89
CA MET A 105 -9.93 -14.22 5.49
C MET A 105 -9.38 -14.91 6.75
N GLU A 106 -8.22 -14.51 7.28
CA GLU A 106 -7.67 -15.06 8.54
C GLU A 106 -8.62 -14.80 9.72
N TYR A 107 -9.14 -13.58 9.83
CA TYR A 107 -10.07 -13.16 10.89
C TYR A 107 -11.52 -13.09 10.39
N SER A 108 -11.92 -13.97 9.47
CA SER A 108 -13.24 -13.96 8.82
C SER A 108 -14.41 -14.08 9.80
N TYR A 109 -14.22 -14.72 10.96
CA TYR A 109 -15.25 -14.88 12.00
C TYR A 109 -15.81 -13.55 12.51
N LEU A 110 -15.08 -12.44 12.35
CA LEU A 110 -15.57 -11.10 12.68
C LEU A 110 -16.71 -10.66 11.75
N LEU A 111 -16.78 -11.17 10.51
CA LEU A 111 -17.90 -10.93 9.61
C LEU A 111 -19.10 -11.81 9.95
N ASP A 112 -18.87 -13.03 10.45
CA ASP A 112 -19.93 -13.91 10.98
C ASP A 112 -20.62 -13.23 12.18
N GLN A 113 -19.81 -12.72 13.13
CA GLN A 113 -20.30 -11.90 14.25
C GLN A 113 -21.04 -10.61 13.80
N ALA A 114 -20.66 -10.02 12.66
CA ALA A 114 -21.34 -8.84 12.10
C ALA A 114 -22.71 -9.18 11.48
N ASP A 115 -22.83 -10.35 10.85
CA ASP A 115 -24.08 -10.90 10.31
C ASP A 115 -25.04 -11.31 11.44
N GLU A 116 -24.54 -11.95 12.49
CA GLU A 116 -25.30 -12.34 13.69
C GLU A 116 -25.71 -11.15 14.57
N CYS A 117 -25.00 -10.02 14.52
CA CYS A 117 -25.30 -8.85 15.35
C CYS A 117 -26.66 -8.22 14.97
N GLU A 118 -27.54 -7.97 15.95
CA GLU A 118 -28.82 -7.26 15.73
C GLU A 118 -28.64 -5.74 15.66
N ASP A 119 -27.70 -5.17 16.44
CA ASP A 119 -27.41 -3.73 16.44
C ASP A 119 -26.60 -3.35 15.17
N PRO A 120 -27.14 -2.47 14.29
CA PRO A 120 -26.47 -2.07 13.06
C PRO A 120 -25.16 -1.29 13.29
N TYR A 121 -24.99 -0.65 14.46
CA TYR A 121 -23.76 0.07 14.80
C TYR A 121 -22.67 -0.89 15.28
N MET A 122 -23.01 -1.86 16.14
CA MET A 122 -22.08 -2.91 16.54
C MET A 122 -21.66 -3.81 15.39
N ARG A 123 -22.55 -4.06 14.42
CA ARG A 123 -22.21 -4.68 13.13
C ARG A 123 -21.12 -3.91 12.38
N LEU A 124 -21.21 -2.58 12.31
CA LEU A 124 -20.16 -1.75 11.71
C LEU A 124 -18.85 -1.80 12.51
N VAL A 125 -18.90 -1.94 13.84
CA VAL A 125 -17.70 -2.17 14.67
C VAL A 125 -17.03 -3.49 14.28
N TYR A 126 -17.75 -4.61 14.26
CA TYR A 126 -17.21 -5.92 13.86
C TYR A 126 -16.61 -5.91 12.45
N ALA A 127 -17.35 -5.40 11.46
CA ALA A 127 -16.87 -5.32 10.08
C ALA A 127 -15.65 -4.38 9.93
N SER A 128 -15.60 -3.29 10.69
CA SER A 128 -14.43 -2.41 10.72
C SER A 128 -13.23 -3.09 11.39
N SER A 129 -13.44 -3.83 12.49
CA SER A 129 -12.39 -4.62 13.15
C SER A 129 -11.80 -5.68 12.23
N TRP A 130 -12.63 -6.36 11.44
CA TRP A 130 -12.15 -7.25 10.38
C TRP A 130 -11.26 -6.50 9.38
N ALA A 131 -11.70 -5.32 8.89
CA ALA A 131 -10.90 -4.51 7.97
C ALA A 131 -9.57 -4.01 8.59
N ILE A 132 -9.50 -3.78 9.91
CA ILE A 132 -8.26 -3.42 10.62
C ILE A 132 -7.31 -4.63 10.72
N SER A 133 -7.81 -5.85 10.84
CA SER A 133 -6.96 -7.04 11.03
C SER A 133 -5.89 -7.20 9.94
N VAL A 134 -6.21 -6.76 8.71
CA VAL A 134 -5.33 -6.72 7.53
C VAL A 134 -4.01 -5.99 7.79
N TYR A 135 -4.01 -4.91 8.58
CA TYR A 135 -2.80 -4.11 8.81
C TYR A 135 -1.80 -4.82 9.73
N TYR A 136 -2.20 -5.88 10.45
CA TYR A 136 -1.26 -6.77 11.14
C TYR A 136 -0.30 -7.44 10.15
N ALA A 137 -0.78 -7.80 8.95
CA ALA A 137 0.05 -8.40 7.91
C ALA A 137 1.17 -7.46 7.39
N TYR A 138 1.07 -6.14 7.60
CA TYR A 138 2.06 -5.15 7.17
C TYR A 138 3.38 -5.20 7.96
N GLN A 139 3.47 -6.03 9.01
CA GLN A 139 4.76 -6.45 9.57
C GLN A 139 5.66 -7.14 8.52
N ARG A 140 5.08 -7.81 7.52
CA ARG A 140 5.83 -8.33 6.37
C ARG A 140 6.04 -7.24 5.32
N THR A 141 7.19 -6.59 5.39
CA THR A 141 7.59 -5.49 4.49
C THR A 141 8.10 -5.96 3.11
N TRP A 142 7.86 -7.23 2.75
CA TRP A 142 8.28 -7.86 1.51
C TRP A 142 7.21 -7.66 0.42
N LYS A 143 7.62 -7.74 -0.85
CA LYS A 143 6.69 -7.61 -1.97
C LYS A 143 6.16 -8.98 -2.40
N PRO A 144 4.83 -9.19 -2.56
CA PRO A 144 4.33 -10.39 -3.21
C PRO A 144 4.71 -10.42 -4.70
N PHE A 145 4.85 -11.61 -5.25
CA PHE A 145 4.98 -11.80 -6.69
C PHE A 145 3.73 -11.26 -7.40
N ASN A 146 3.95 -10.54 -8.50
CA ASN A 146 2.85 -10.09 -9.35
C ASN A 146 2.35 -11.31 -10.15
N PRO A 147 1.08 -11.73 -10.00
CA PRO A 147 0.56 -12.92 -10.67
C PRO A 147 0.66 -12.83 -12.19
N ILE A 148 0.77 -13.98 -12.86
CA ILE A 148 0.64 -14.05 -14.33
C ILE A 148 -0.84 -13.96 -14.74
N LEU A 149 -1.13 -13.52 -15.97
CA LEU A 149 -2.52 -13.44 -16.46
C LEU A 149 -3.18 -14.82 -16.44
N GLY A 150 -4.36 -14.93 -15.83
CA GLY A 150 -5.07 -16.22 -15.65
C GLY A 150 -4.47 -17.13 -14.57
N GLU A 151 -3.52 -16.65 -13.77
CA GLU A 151 -3.17 -17.32 -12.51
C GLU A 151 -4.37 -17.33 -11.58
N THR A 152 -4.60 -18.44 -10.88
CA THR A 152 -5.67 -18.62 -9.91
C THR A 152 -5.11 -19.08 -8.56
N TYR A 153 -5.75 -18.66 -7.47
CA TYR A 153 -5.51 -19.21 -6.13
C TYR A 153 -6.83 -19.52 -5.43
N GLU A 154 -6.97 -20.74 -4.93
CA GLU A 154 -8.12 -21.19 -4.15
C GLU A 154 -7.70 -21.53 -2.71
N MET A 155 -8.62 -21.36 -1.76
CA MET A 155 -8.43 -21.73 -0.37
C MET A 155 -9.76 -22.15 0.25
N ILE A 156 -9.72 -23.23 1.04
CA ILE A 156 -10.77 -23.55 2.00
C ILE A 156 -10.12 -23.49 3.39
N ASN A 157 -10.68 -22.69 4.30
CA ASN A 157 -10.13 -22.54 5.66
C ASN A 157 -10.94 -23.35 6.70
N HIS A 158 -10.41 -23.42 7.92
CA HIS A 158 -11.04 -24.13 9.03
C HIS A 158 -12.30 -23.43 9.59
N GLY A 159 -12.56 -22.17 9.20
CA GLY A 159 -13.77 -21.40 9.51
C GLY A 159 -14.87 -21.52 8.46
N GLY A 160 -14.79 -22.52 7.56
CA GLY A 160 -15.83 -22.77 6.55
C GLY A 160 -15.86 -21.78 5.38
N ILE A 161 -14.86 -20.90 5.26
CA ILE A 161 -14.72 -20.00 4.11
C ILE A 161 -14.20 -20.79 2.92
N SER A 162 -14.90 -20.66 1.80
CA SER A 162 -14.35 -20.88 0.46
C SER A 162 -13.85 -19.55 -0.11
N PHE A 163 -12.66 -19.55 -0.72
CA PHE A 163 -12.05 -18.39 -1.37
C PHE A 163 -11.50 -18.79 -2.74
N ILE A 164 -11.69 -17.93 -3.74
CA ILE A 164 -11.10 -18.03 -5.08
C ILE A 164 -10.64 -16.64 -5.54
N ALA A 165 -9.46 -16.55 -6.15
CA ALA A 165 -8.98 -15.35 -6.82
C ALA A 165 -8.32 -15.66 -8.16
N GLU A 166 -8.40 -14.71 -9.09
CA GLU A 166 -7.82 -14.78 -10.43
C GLU A 166 -7.14 -13.46 -10.81
N GLN A 167 -6.01 -13.54 -11.50
CA GLN A 167 -5.40 -12.41 -12.19
C GLN A 167 -6.11 -12.11 -13.52
N VAL A 168 -7.19 -11.35 -13.45
CA VAL A 168 -8.09 -11.05 -14.60
C VAL A 168 -7.52 -10.06 -15.62
N SER A 169 -6.45 -9.32 -15.31
CA SER A 169 -5.80 -8.41 -16.27
C SER A 169 -4.29 -8.24 -16.00
N HIS A 170 -3.54 -7.99 -17.07
CA HIS A 170 -2.09 -7.72 -17.01
C HIS A 170 -1.72 -6.26 -17.33
N HIS A 171 -2.52 -5.54 -18.14
CA HIS A 171 -2.25 -4.17 -18.56
C HIS A 171 -3.52 -3.30 -18.48
N PRO A 172 -3.82 -2.67 -17.33
CA PRO A 172 -3.06 -2.70 -16.08
C PRO A 172 -3.19 -4.03 -15.33
N PRO A 173 -2.24 -4.39 -14.44
CA PRO A 173 -2.42 -5.53 -13.54
C PRO A 173 -3.66 -5.33 -12.68
N MET A 174 -4.55 -6.33 -12.67
CA MET A 174 -5.73 -6.36 -11.79
C MET A 174 -6.06 -7.81 -11.43
N SER A 175 -6.31 -8.03 -10.14
CA SER A 175 -6.77 -9.29 -9.58
C SER A 175 -8.24 -9.14 -9.16
N ALA A 176 -9.02 -10.20 -9.32
CA ALA A 176 -10.35 -10.32 -8.75
C ALA A 176 -10.34 -11.44 -7.70
N GLY A 177 -11.17 -11.33 -6.67
CA GLY A 177 -11.30 -12.34 -5.62
C GLY A 177 -12.72 -12.40 -5.08
N HIS A 178 -13.15 -13.60 -4.69
CA HIS A 178 -14.43 -13.89 -4.10
C HIS A 178 -14.24 -14.83 -2.91
N ALA A 179 -14.97 -14.61 -1.83
CA ALA A 179 -15.06 -15.55 -0.72
C ALA A 179 -16.48 -15.65 -0.18
N GLU A 180 -16.84 -16.84 0.32
CA GLU A 180 -18.20 -17.15 0.78
C GLU A 180 -18.18 -18.23 1.89
N ASN A 181 -19.00 -18.01 2.92
CA ASN A 181 -19.47 -19.01 3.88
C ASN A 181 -21.00 -18.86 4.09
N GLU A 182 -21.58 -19.41 5.15
CA GLU A 182 -23.02 -19.30 5.42
C GLU A 182 -23.48 -17.87 5.79
N HIS A 183 -22.59 -17.03 6.32
CA HIS A 183 -22.90 -15.69 6.86
C HIS A 183 -22.66 -14.55 5.88
N PHE A 184 -21.65 -14.62 5.01
CA PHE A 184 -21.33 -13.52 4.12
C PHE A 184 -20.82 -13.94 2.74
N THR A 185 -20.85 -12.98 1.80
CA THR A 185 -19.98 -12.99 0.62
C THR A 185 -19.04 -11.80 0.67
N TYR A 186 -17.80 -11.98 0.24
CA TYR A 186 -16.78 -10.96 0.09
C TYR A 186 -16.35 -10.92 -1.37
N ASP A 187 -16.44 -9.76 -2.01
CA ASP A 187 -16.00 -9.55 -3.38
C ASP A 187 -14.96 -8.44 -3.44
N VAL A 188 -13.86 -8.69 -4.14
CA VAL A 188 -12.78 -7.73 -4.29
C VAL A 188 -12.29 -7.66 -5.73
N THR A 189 -12.03 -6.44 -6.18
CA THR A 189 -11.16 -6.16 -7.32
C THR A 189 -10.00 -5.31 -6.81
N SER A 190 -8.78 -5.68 -7.15
CA SER A 190 -7.57 -5.01 -6.66
C SER A 190 -6.60 -4.73 -7.79
N LYS A 191 -6.22 -3.46 -7.91
CA LYS A 191 -5.14 -2.95 -8.73
C LYS A 191 -4.31 -2.01 -7.85
N LEU A 192 -2.99 -2.14 -7.90
CA LEU A 192 -2.10 -1.17 -7.27
C LEU A 192 -1.68 -0.11 -8.30
N LYS A 193 -1.67 1.16 -7.87
CA LYS A 193 -0.99 2.25 -8.55
C LYS A 193 0.11 2.74 -7.63
N THR A 194 1.35 2.85 -8.12
CA THR A 194 2.47 3.34 -7.29
C THR A 194 3.00 4.68 -7.75
N LYS A 195 3.74 5.33 -6.85
CA LYS A 195 4.55 6.51 -7.16
C LYS A 195 5.85 6.43 -6.36
N PHE A 196 6.96 6.25 -7.07
CA PHE A 196 8.29 6.20 -6.46
C PHE A 196 8.79 7.61 -6.11
N LEU A 197 9.29 7.79 -4.89
CA LEU A 197 9.73 9.07 -4.33
C LEU A 197 11.24 9.13 -4.04
N GLY A 198 12.02 8.13 -4.47
CA GLY A 198 13.47 8.05 -4.23
C GLY A 198 13.82 6.94 -3.24
N ASN A 199 13.67 7.16 -1.92
CA ASN A 199 13.85 6.09 -0.93
C ASN A 199 12.52 5.48 -0.44
N SER A 200 11.38 5.96 -0.94
CA SER A 200 10.05 5.48 -0.57
C SER A 200 9.12 5.35 -1.78
N VAL A 201 8.01 4.64 -1.60
CA VAL A 201 6.97 4.41 -2.60
C VAL A 201 5.62 4.70 -1.96
N ASP A 202 4.84 5.61 -2.53
CA ASP A 202 3.41 5.70 -2.22
C ASP A 202 2.68 4.61 -3.05
N VAL A 203 1.82 3.85 -2.39
CA VAL A 203 1.02 2.76 -2.93
C VAL A 203 -0.46 3.09 -2.74
N TYR A 204 -1.17 3.25 -3.85
CA TYR A 204 -2.60 3.54 -3.85
C TYR A 204 -3.36 2.27 -4.24
N PRO A 205 -4.11 1.65 -3.33
CA PRO A 205 -5.08 0.62 -3.69
C PRO A 205 -6.18 1.25 -4.55
N VAL A 206 -6.42 0.66 -5.72
CA VAL A 206 -7.47 1.07 -6.66
C VAL A 206 -8.32 -0.15 -6.98
N GLY A 207 -9.61 -0.07 -6.69
CA GLY A 207 -10.50 -1.20 -6.87
C GLY A 207 -11.77 -1.02 -6.06
N ARG A 208 -12.44 -2.13 -5.77
CA ARG A 208 -13.62 -2.17 -4.92
C ARG A 208 -13.54 -3.37 -3.99
N THR A 209 -13.91 -3.14 -2.73
CA THR A 209 -14.11 -4.19 -1.73
C THR A 209 -15.55 -4.14 -1.23
N ARG A 210 -16.28 -5.24 -1.39
CA ARG A 210 -17.66 -5.48 -0.96
C ARG A 210 -17.65 -6.56 0.13
N VAL A 211 -18.47 -6.38 1.15
CA VAL A 211 -19.00 -7.50 1.95
C VAL A 211 -20.53 -7.46 1.85
N THR A 212 -21.18 -8.61 1.75
CA THR A 212 -22.63 -8.73 1.93
C THR A 212 -22.92 -9.73 3.02
N LEU A 213 -23.49 -9.23 4.11
CA LEU A 213 -23.97 -10.02 5.24
C LEU A 213 -25.32 -10.61 4.85
N LYS A 214 -25.44 -11.94 4.88
CA LYS A 214 -26.50 -12.69 4.21
C LYS A 214 -27.82 -12.67 4.97
N ARG A 215 -27.80 -12.63 6.31
CA ARG A 215 -29.02 -12.69 7.14
C ARG A 215 -29.97 -11.54 6.83
N ASP A 216 -29.42 -10.33 6.75
CA ASP A 216 -30.19 -9.09 6.59
C ASP A 216 -29.99 -8.46 5.19
N GLY A 217 -29.17 -9.06 4.32
CA GLY A 217 -28.83 -8.53 2.99
C GLY A 217 -28.05 -7.21 3.02
N VAL A 218 -27.31 -6.95 4.11
CA VAL A 218 -26.59 -5.68 4.31
C VAL A 218 -25.32 -5.64 3.48
N VAL A 219 -25.17 -4.61 2.67
CA VAL A 219 -24.00 -4.41 1.79
C VAL A 219 -23.07 -3.40 2.42
N LEU A 220 -21.84 -3.81 2.71
CA LEU A 220 -20.76 -2.99 3.21
C LEU A 220 -19.73 -2.74 2.10
N ASP A 221 -19.19 -1.52 2.04
CA ASP A 221 -18.17 -1.10 1.08
C ASP A 221 -16.97 -0.51 1.85
N LEU A 222 -15.77 -1.02 1.55
CA LEU A 222 -14.53 -0.64 2.23
C LEU A 222 -13.63 0.18 1.31
N VAL A 223 -13.28 1.39 1.75
CA VAL A 223 -12.22 2.21 1.17
C VAL A 223 -11.01 2.18 2.11
N PRO A 224 -9.91 1.50 1.74
CA PRO A 224 -8.67 1.52 2.51
C PRO A 224 -7.91 2.86 2.33
N PRO A 225 -7.06 3.25 3.30
CA PRO A 225 -6.16 4.38 3.19
C PRO A 225 -5.03 4.07 2.19
N PRO A 226 -4.29 5.09 1.71
CA PRO A 226 -3.05 4.87 0.97
C PRO A 226 -1.98 4.25 1.87
N THR A 227 -1.12 3.41 1.29
CA THR A 227 0.01 2.79 1.97
C THR A 227 1.32 3.43 1.51
N LYS A 228 2.32 3.55 2.38
CA LYS A 228 3.65 4.07 2.05
C LYS A 228 4.71 3.07 2.47
N VAL A 229 5.52 2.63 1.52
CA VAL A 229 6.71 1.81 1.79
C VAL A 229 7.90 2.74 1.90
N ASN A 230 8.46 2.86 3.10
CA ASN A 230 9.62 3.69 3.40
C ASN A 230 10.90 2.84 3.38
N ASN A 231 12.05 3.48 3.15
CA ASN A 231 13.38 2.85 3.16
C ASN A 231 13.48 1.60 2.25
N LEU A 232 13.15 1.77 0.96
CA LEU A 232 13.20 0.68 -0.03
C LEU A 232 14.64 0.29 -0.39
N ILE A 233 15.57 1.25 -0.35
CA ILE A 233 16.96 1.09 -0.84
C ILE A 233 17.97 1.40 0.27
N PHE A 234 17.71 2.43 1.09
CA PHE A 234 18.57 2.83 2.20
C PHE A 234 17.81 2.72 3.54
N GLY A 235 18.37 2.00 4.51
CA GLY A 235 17.77 1.74 5.83
C GLY A 235 16.86 0.51 5.89
N ARG A 236 16.34 0.21 7.09
CA ARG A 236 15.33 -0.85 7.30
C ARG A 236 14.01 -0.45 6.65
N THR A 237 13.50 -1.27 5.73
CA THR A 237 12.20 -1.06 5.08
C THR A 237 11.07 -1.18 6.10
N TRP A 238 10.16 -0.20 6.11
CA TRP A 238 8.97 -0.18 6.96
C TRP A 238 7.75 0.33 6.20
N ILE A 239 6.55 0.02 6.69
CA ILE A 239 5.28 0.37 6.04
C ILE A 239 4.49 1.30 6.96
N ASP A 240 3.97 2.39 6.38
CA ASP A 240 2.96 3.27 6.96
C ASP A 240 1.66 3.15 6.16
N SER A 241 0.50 3.51 6.72
CA SER A 241 -0.77 3.61 5.97
C SER A 241 -1.64 4.76 6.49
N PRO A 242 -1.18 6.01 6.33
CA PRO A 242 -1.80 7.16 6.96
C PRO A 242 -3.08 7.62 6.26
N GLY A 243 -4.02 8.15 7.04
CA GLY A 243 -5.26 8.73 6.57
C GLY A 243 -6.49 7.90 6.93
N GLU A 244 -7.56 8.04 6.15
CA GLU A 244 -8.86 7.47 6.48
C GLU A 244 -9.07 6.09 5.84
N MET A 245 -9.40 5.10 6.67
CA MET A 245 -10.12 3.92 6.25
C MET A 245 -11.62 4.15 6.49
N ILE A 246 -12.45 3.92 5.48
CA ILE A 246 -13.89 4.17 5.55
C ILE A 246 -14.65 2.87 5.26
N MET A 247 -15.42 2.40 6.24
CA MET A 247 -16.41 1.34 6.07
C MET A 247 -17.79 1.98 5.95
N THR A 248 -18.47 1.81 4.82
CA THR A 248 -19.81 2.36 4.56
C THR A 248 -20.84 1.25 4.44
N ASN A 249 -21.90 1.31 5.25
CA ASN A 249 -23.12 0.54 5.01
C ASN A 249 -23.89 1.18 3.85
N GLN A 250 -23.91 0.51 2.69
CA GLN A 250 -24.57 0.99 1.48
C GLN A 250 -26.10 0.88 1.57
N THR A 251 -26.63 0.04 2.48
CA THR A 251 -28.07 -0.14 2.69
C THR A 251 -28.68 1.01 3.51
N THR A 252 -27.95 1.58 4.47
CA THR A 252 -28.44 2.68 5.33
C THR A 252 -27.78 4.04 5.08
N GLY A 253 -26.54 4.04 4.57
CA GLY A 253 -25.69 5.23 4.43
C GLY A 253 -24.75 5.48 5.61
N ASP A 254 -24.86 4.71 6.69
CA ASP A 254 -24.03 4.85 7.90
C ASP A 254 -22.55 4.51 7.62
N LYS A 255 -21.64 5.12 8.39
CA LYS A 255 -20.20 4.98 8.19
C LYS A 255 -19.43 4.84 9.49
N ALA A 256 -18.44 3.96 9.49
CA ALA A 256 -17.31 4.02 10.41
C ALA A 256 -16.10 4.61 9.65
N VAL A 257 -15.47 5.62 10.24
CA VAL A 257 -14.27 6.28 9.70
C VAL A 257 -13.16 6.10 10.72
N LEU A 258 -12.06 5.48 10.31
CA LEU A 258 -10.90 5.21 11.15
C LEU A 258 -9.71 6.00 10.60
N TYR A 259 -9.16 6.89 11.44
CA TYR A 259 -8.00 7.70 11.07
C TYR A 259 -6.71 7.05 11.56
N PHE A 260 -5.92 6.56 10.61
CA PHE A 260 -4.56 6.08 10.85
C PHE A 260 -3.64 7.30 10.92
N GLN A 261 -3.12 7.57 12.12
CA GLN A 261 -2.15 8.66 12.31
C GLN A 261 -0.85 8.32 11.55
N PRO A 262 -0.28 9.28 10.80
CA PRO A 262 0.99 9.06 10.13
C PRO A 262 2.10 8.86 11.15
N CYS A 263 2.94 7.85 10.90
CA CYS A 263 4.21 7.74 11.57
C CYS A 263 5.04 9.00 11.30
N GLY A 264 5.55 9.63 12.35
CA GLY A 264 6.50 10.73 12.25
C GLY A 264 7.80 10.31 11.55
N TRP A 265 8.73 11.25 11.40
CA TRP A 265 10.03 11.02 10.73
C TRP A 265 10.86 9.86 11.32
N PHE A 266 10.53 9.39 12.52
CA PHE A 266 11.15 8.29 13.25
C PHE A 266 10.21 7.10 13.50
N GLY A 267 9.16 6.90 12.69
CA GLY A 267 8.25 5.75 12.85
C GLY A 267 7.18 5.88 13.96
N TRP A 268 7.25 6.90 14.82
CA TRP A 268 6.33 7.10 15.94
C TRP A 268 5.10 7.92 15.60
N SER A 269 3.93 7.47 16.03
CA SER A 269 2.83 8.39 16.38
C SER A 269 3.05 8.90 17.80
N LEU A 270 2.74 10.19 18.04
CA LEU A 270 2.73 10.85 19.36
C LEU A 270 1.29 11.02 19.85
#